data_AF-K6V144-F1
#
_entry.id   AF-K6V144-F1
#
_cell.length_a   1.000
_cell.length_b   1.000
_cell.length_c   1.000
_cell.angle_alpha   90.00
_cell.angle_beta   90.00
_cell.angle_gamma   90.00
#
_symmetry.space_group_name_H-M   'P 1'
#
loop_
_entity.id
_entity.type
_entity.pdbx_description
1 polymer ?
#
loop_
_entity_poly.entity_id
_entity_poly.type
_entity_poly.pdbx_seq_one_letter_code
_entity_poly.pdbx_strand_id
1 'polypeptide(L)'
;MVDIKYCADNFNSDAVSDERKLCEKFERNLRIISKMEDKRTRKDKCLHFIYWIYEEARKIINKNYSKFTNADFISKFGDVQRKFYKEKDIIYYCKFYFDDTLDNWKEQKILNDYFRNYDKIKLKYPSDRDKCQKV
;
A
#
# COMPACT_ATOMS: atom_id res chain seq x y z
N MET A 1 -14.25 0.28 19.24
CA MET A 1 -13.61 -0.95 18.72
C MET A 1 -13.78 -0.95 17.20
N VAL A 2 -12.72 -1.17 16.41
CA VAL A 2 -12.82 -1.25 14.95
C VAL A 2 -13.17 -2.69 14.62
N ASP A 3 -14.34 -2.92 14.03
CA ASP A 3 -14.77 -4.24 13.58
C ASP A 3 -13.92 -4.65 12.35
N ILE A 4 -13.14 -5.72 12.50
CA ILE A 4 -12.24 -6.28 11.48
C ILE A 4 -12.88 -7.58 10.99
N LYS A 5 -13.75 -7.46 10.00
CA LYS A 5 -14.68 -8.51 9.58
C LYS A 5 -14.19 -9.26 8.35
N TYR A 6 -13.50 -8.58 7.44
CA TYR A 6 -13.21 -9.11 6.10
C TYR A 6 -11.93 -9.95 6.05
N CYS A 7 -10.99 -9.69 6.96
CA CYS A 7 -9.76 -10.46 7.06
C CYS A 7 -9.95 -11.87 7.63
N ALA A 8 -10.92 -12.08 8.52
CA ALA A 8 -11.17 -13.40 9.12
C ALA A 8 -11.43 -14.44 8.02
N ASP A 9 -12.32 -14.14 7.06
CA ASP A 9 -12.70 -15.02 5.96
C ASP A 9 -11.52 -15.57 5.12
N ASN A 10 -10.42 -14.82 5.02
CA ASN A 10 -9.28 -15.13 4.16
C ASN A 10 -8.08 -15.74 4.92
N PHE A 11 -8.10 -15.71 6.26
CA PHE A 11 -6.96 -16.05 7.12
C PHE A 11 -7.41 -16.90 8.33
N ASN A 12 -8.24 -17.92 8.08
CA ASN A 12 -8.93 -18.80 9.05
C ASN A 12 -8.05 -19.70 9.96
N SER A 13 -6.75 -19.44 10.14
CA SER A 13 -5.94 -20.24 11.08
C SER A 13 -5.99 -19.70 12.50
N ASP A 14 -6.08 -20.59 13.49
CA ASP A 14 -6.03 -20.29 14.93
C ASP A 14 -4.71 -19.61 15.36
N ALA A 15 -3.63 -19.80 14.59
CA ALA A 15 -2.38 -19.09 14.78
C ALA A 15 -2.41 -17.70 14.14
N VAL A 16 -2.08 -16.66 14.91
CA VAL A 16 -1.96 -15.29 14.39
C VAL A 16 -0.70 -15.16 13.54
N SER A 17 -0.87 -15.22 12.22
CA SER A 17 0.22 -15.10 11.25
C SER A 17 0.55 -13.65 10.88
N ASP A 18 1.74 -13.42 10.32
CA ASP A 18 2.19 -12.08 9.93
C ASP A 18 1.27 -11.50 8.82
N GLU A 19 0.86 -12.34 7.87
CA GLU A 19 -0.08 -11.99 6.80
C GLU A 19 -1.48 -11.63 7.31
N ARG A 20 -1.96 -12.32 8.36
CA ARG A 20 -3.23 -11.98 9.04
C ARG A 20 -3.13 -10.62 9.73
N LYS A 21 -2.07 -10.37 10.51
CA LYS A 21 -1.83 -9.07 11.17
C LYS A 21 -1.74 -7.94 10.15
N LEU A 22 -1.12 -8.20 8.99
CA LEU A 22 -1.05 -7.24 7.91
C LEU A 22 -2.44 -6.94 7.33
N CYS A 23 -3.25 -7.97 7.11
CA CYS A 23 -4.64 -7.79 6.67
C CYS A 23 -5.45 -6.95 7.66
N GLU A 24 -5.37 -7.23 8.96
CA GLU A 24 -6.10 -6.49 9.98
C GLU A 24 -5.75 -4.99 9.97
N LYS A 25 -4.46 -4.66 9.77
CA LYS A 25 -4.01 -3.28 9.56
C LYS A 25 -4.54 -2.68 8.25
N PHE A 26 -4.58 -3.47 7.18
CA PHE A 26 -5.11 -3.07 5.88
C PHE A 26 -6.58 -2.65 5.98
N GLU A 27 -7.43 -3.50 6.57
CA GLU A 27 -8.86 -3.21 6.76
C GLU A 27 -9.07 -1.97 7.64
N ARG A 28 -8.32 -1.86 8.74
CA ARG A 28 -8.38 -0.67 9.62
C ARG A 28 -8.04 0.62 8.87
N ASN A 29 -6.96 0.62 8.08
CA ASN A 29 -6.52 1.81 7.35
C ASN A 29 -7.49 2.18 6.22
N LEU A 30 -8.04 1.20 5.49
CA LEU A 30 -9.11 1.44 4.51
C LEU A 30 -10.30 2.16 5.15
N ARG A 31 -10.71 1.74 6.35
CA ARG A 31 -11.80 2.37 7.11
C ARG A 31 -11.48 3.79 7.56
N ILE A 32 -10.26 4.06 8.00
CA ILE A 32 -9.85 5.41 8.43
C ILE A 32 -9.80 6.35 7.22
N ILE A 33 -9.16 5.94 6.14
CA ILE A 33 -8.98 6.77 4.94
C ILE A 33 -10.31 7.05 4.26
N SER A 34 -11.21 6.06 4.17
CA SER A 34 -12.53 6.24 3.56
C SER A 34 -13.42 7.25 4.29
N LYS A 35 -13.20 7.47 5.59
CA LYS A 35 -13.93 8.46 6.39
C LYS A 35 -13.35 9.88 6.32
N MET A 36 -12.22 10.09 5.65
CA MET A 36 -11.64 11.42 5.52
C MET A 36 -12.49 12.29 4.59
N GLU A 37 -12.90 13.46 5.08
CA GLU A 37 -13.71 14.43 4.32
C GLU A 37 -12.86 15.17 3.28
N ASP A 38 -11.67 15.64 3.68
CA ASP A 38 -10.80 16.37 2.77
C ASP A 38 -10.27 15.45 1.65
N LYS A 39 -10.70 15.74 0.42
CA LYS A 39 -10.38 14.93 -0.76
C LYS A 39 -8.88 14.90 -1.03
N ARG A 40 -8.16 16.02 -0.82
CA ARG A 40 -6.72 16.09 -1.10
C ARG A 40 -5.93 15.23 -0.12
N THR A 41 -6.17 15.41 1.17
CA THR A 41 -5.58 14.60 2.25
C THR A 41 -5.94 13.14 2.08
N ARG A 42 -7.20 12.82 1.77
CA ARG A 42 -7.63 11.43 1.53
C ARG A 42 -6.85 10.77 0.40
N LYS A 43 -6.67 11.46 -0.74
CA LYS A 43 -5.85 10.95 -1.86
C LYS A 43 -4.40 10.75 -1.47
N ASP A 44 -3.81 11.73 -0.77
CA ASP A 44 -2.42 11.66 -0.33
C ASP A 44 -2.19 10.50 0.65
N LYS A 45 -3.04 10.38 1.68
CA LYS A 45 -2.99 9.28 2.66
C LYS A 45 -3.26 7.93 2.02
N CYS A 46 -4.16 7.87 1.04
CA CYS A 46 -4.37 6.68 0.25
C CYS A 46 -3.10 6.23 -0.47
N LEU A 47 -2.44 7.13 -1.20
CA LEU A 47 -1.24 6.78 -1.95
C LEU A 47 -0.10 6.29 -1.03
N HIS A 48 0.12 6.97 0.09
CA HIS A 48 1.08 6.51 1.10
C HIS A 48 0.74 5.12 1.65
N PHE A 49 -0.54 4.91 1.97
CA PHE A 49 -1.01 3.62 2.48
C PHE A 49 -0.82 2.51 1.45
N ILE A 50 -1.04 2.81 0.16
CA ILE A 50 -0.81 1.88 -0.93
C ILE A 50 0.65 1.42 -0.95
N TYR A 51 1.60 2.36 -0.96
CA TYR A 51 3.02 1.99 -0.96
C TYR A 51 3.43 1.24 0.31
N TRP A 52 2.93 1.67 1.47
CA TRP A 52 3.26 1.03 2.74
C TRP A 52 2.80 -0.43 2.78
N ILE A 53 1.58 -0.75 2.34
CA ILE A 53 1.10 -2.14 2.41
C ILE A 53 1.87 -3.05 1.45
N TYR A 54 2.28 -2.56 0.27
CA TYR A 54 3.11 -3.32 -0.65
C TYR A 54 4.50 -3.62 -0.06
N GLU A 55 5.11 -2.67 0.64
CA GLU A 55 6.38 -2.88 1.33
C GLU A 55 6.27 -3.91 2.46
N GLU A 56 5.24 -3.82 3.29
CA GLU A 56 5.01 -4.78 4.36
C GLU A 56 4.70 -6.18 3.82
N ALA A 57 3.90 -6.28 2.75
CA ALA A 57 3.63 -7.55 2.09
C ALA A 57 4.91 -8.19 1.56
N ARG A 58 5.76 -7.41 0.88
CA ARG A 58 7.05 -7.88 0.38
C ARG A 58 7.95 -8.42 1.48
N LYS A 59 8.01 -7.76 2.65
CA LYS A 59 8.79 -8.25 3.80
C LYS A 59 8.32 -9.64 4.26
N ILE A 60 7.01 -9.85 4.33
CA ILE A 60 6.42 -11.14 4.73
C ILE A 60 6.71 -12.22 3.68
N ILE A 61 6.51 -11.89 2.41
CA ILE A 61 6.71 -12.81 1.28
C ILE A 61 8.18 -13.22 1.17
N ASN A 62 9.11 -12.27 1.29
CA ASN A 62 10.55 -12.55 1.26
C ASN A 62 11.01 -13.41 2.45
N LYS A 63 10.34 -13.30 3.60
CA LYS A 63 10.65 -14.10 4.79
C LYS A 63 10.21 -15.56 4.62
N ASN A 64 9.08 -15.81 3.96
CA ASN A 64 8.59 -17.18 3.73
C ASN A 64 7.64 -17.26 2.52
N TYR A 65 8.22 -17.32 1.32
CA TYR A 65 7.48 -17.33 0.06
C TYR A 65 6.54 -18.53 -0.08
N SER A 66 6.93 -19.71 0.43
CA SER A 66 6.10 -20.92 0.33
C SER A 66 4.82 -20.85 1.17
N LYS A 67 4.78 -19.98 2.18
CA LYS A 67 3.61 -19.77 3.03
C LYS A 67 2.69 -18.66 2.51
N PHE A 68 3.25 -17.62 1.90
CA PHE A 68 2.51 -16.46 1.43
C PHE A 68 3.20 -15.89 0.20
N THR A 69 2.53 -15.98 -0.94
CA THR A 69 3.06 -15.56 -2.24
C THR A 69 2.53 -14.19 -2.67
N ASN A 70 3.08 -13.64 -3.75
CA ASN A 70 2.52 -12.45 -4.41
C ASN A 70 1.06 -12.68 -4.83
N ALA A 71 0.74 -13.88 -5.34
CA ALA A 71 -0.61 -14.24 -5.76
C ALA A 71 -1.57 -14.31 -4.56
N ASP A 72 -1.13 -14.84 -3.42
CA ASP A 72 -1.91 -14.84 -2.18
C ASP A 72 -2.21 -13.41 -1.72
N PHE A 73 -1.20 -12.53 -1.76
CA PHE A 73 -1.39 -11.13 -1.41
C PHE A 73 -2.43 -10.46 -2.32
N ILE A 74 -2.23 -10.54 -3.64
CA ILE A 74 -3.14 -9.97 -4.64
C ILE A 74 -4.56 -10.48 -4.47
N SER A 75 -4.73 -11.80 -4.37
CA SER A 75 -6.05 -12.41 -4.27
C SER A 75 -6.71 -12.08 -2.93
N LYS A 76 -6.06 -12.36 -1.79
CA LYS A 76 -6.69 -12.23 -0.47
C LYS A 76 -6.97 -10.76 -0.10
N PHE A 77 -6.03 -9.85 -0.38
CA PHE A 77 -6.23 -8.43 -0.08
C PHE A 77 -7.19 -7.78 -1.08
N GLY A 78 -7.17 -8.23 -2.34
CA GLY A 78 -8.18 -7.88 -3.33
C GLY A 78 -9.58 -8.24 -2.87
N ASP A 79 -9.78 -9.45 -2.35
CA ASP A 79 -11.06 -9.95 -1.82
C ASP A 79 -11.55 -9.12 -0.63
N VAL A 80 -10.66 -8.81 0.32
CA VAL A 80 -10.94 -7.93 1.46
C VAL A 80 -11.40 -6.55 0.99
N GLN A 81 -10.68 -5.94 0.04
CA GLN A 81 -11.04 -4.65 -0.53
C GLN A 81 -12.42 -4.70 -1.20
N ARG A 82 -12.68 -5.73 -2.03
CA ARG A 82 -13.97 -5.89 -2.72
C ARG A 82 -15.13 -6.02 -1.73
N LYS A 83 -14.97 -6.84 -0.68
CA LYS A 83 -15.99 -7.01 0.38
C LYS A 83 -16.22 -5.71 1.16
N PHE A 84 -15.14 -5.05 1.58
CA PHE A 84 -15.20 -3.78 2.29
C PHE A 84 -15.97 -2.70 1.50
N TYR A 85 -15.81 -2.66 0.18
CA TYR A 85 -16.48 -1.68 -0.67
C TYR A 85 -17.94 -2.03 -1.00
N LYS A 86 -18.26 -3.32 -1.17
CA LYS A 86 -19.62 -3.77 -1.46
C LYS A 86 -20.60 -3.48 -0.32
N GLU A 87 -20.15 -3.53 0.94
CA GLU A 87 -21.02 -3.32 2.11
C GLU A 87 -21.27 -1.84 2.44
N LYS A 88 -20.51 -0.90 1.84
CA LYS A 88 -20.44 0.47 2.37
C LYS A 88 -20.96 1.60 1.50
N ASP A 89 -21.34 1.36 0.24
CA ASP A 89 -21.86 2.41 -0.67
C ASP A 89 -20.99 3.70 -0.69
N ILE A 90 -19.68 3.54 -0.47
CA ILE A 90 -18.73 4.65 -0.31
C ILE A 90 -18.36 5.22 -1.69
N ILE A 91 -18.65 6.48 -1.95
CA ILE A 91 -18.57 7.09 -3.29
C ILE A 91 -17.12 7.39 -3.76
N TYR A 92 -16.10 7.29 -2.90
CA TYR A 92 -14.70 7.52 -3.32
C TYR A 92 -13.68 6.67 -2.56
N TYR A 93 -13.04 5.77 -3.30
CA TYR A 93 -12.23 4.69 -2.75
C TYR A 93 -10.73 4.95 -2.84
N CYS A 94 -10.01 4.61 -1.78
CA CYS A 94 -8.59 4.35 -1.87
C CYS A 94 -8.36 3.05 -2.64
N LYS A 95 -8.59 3.07 -3.96
CA LYS A 95 -8.61 1.86 -4.77
C LYS A 95 -7.18 1.36 -4.99
N PHE A 96 -6.94 0.16 -4.47
CA PHE A 96 -5.78 -0.65 -4.82
C PHE A 96 -6.02 -1.32 -6.15
N TYR A 97 -5.10 -1.10 -7.07
CA TYR A 97 -5.00 -1.86 -8.30
C TYR A 97 -4.03 -3.00 -8.05
N PHE A 98 -4.57 -4.21 -7.88
CA PHE A 98 -3.76 -5.42 -7.69
C PHE A 98 -3.43 -6.09 -9.03
N ASP A 99 -3.31 -5.28 -10.09
CA ASP A 99 -3.03 -5.70 -11.47
C ASP A 99 -1.53 -5.77 -11.77
N ASP A 100 -0.69 -5.33 -10.84
CA ASP A 100 0.75 -5.22 -11.03
C ASP A 100 1.56 -6.01 -9.98
N THR A 101 2.83 -6.29 -10.28
CA THR A 101 3.74 -7.04 -9.41
C THR A 101 4.28 -6.17 -8.26
N LEU A 102 4.66 -6.78 -7.14
CA LEU A 102 5.27 -6.06 -6.01
C LEU A 102 6.56 -5.31 -6.36
N ASP A 103 7.26 -5.74 -7.42
CA ASP A 103 8.46 -5.05 -7.89
C ASP A 103 8.12 -3.77 -8.63
N ASN A 104 7.10 -3.77 -9.50
CA ASN A 104 6.65 -2.56 -10.18
C ASN A 104 6.14 -1.51 -9.19
N TRP A 105 5.48 -1.93 -8.11
CA TRP A 105 5.09 -1.04 -7.01
C TRP A 105 6.28 -0.38 -6.31
N LYS A 106 7.42 -1.06 -6.21
CA LYS A 106 8.65 -0.49 -5.66
C LYS A 106 9.18 0.64 -6.54
N GLU A 107 9.19 0.44 -7.86
CA GLU A 107 9.62 1.45 -8.82
C GLU A 107 8.70 2.68 -8.80
N GLN A 108 7.38 2.46 -8.80
CA GLN A 108 6.39 3.53 -8.68
C GLN A 108 6.56 4.34 -7.38
N LYS A 109 6.83 3.67 -6.25
CA LYS A 109 7.13 4.33 -4.98
C LYS A 109 8.36 5.24 -5.10
N ILE A 110 9.48 4.70 -5.60
CA ILE A 110 10.73 5.44 -5.76
C ILE A 110 10.50 6.69 -6.61
N LEU A 111 9.79 6.54 -7.73
CA LEU A 111 9.47 7.64 -8.62
C LEU A 111 8.58 8.70 -7.95
N ASN A 112 7.56 8.27 -7.21
CA ASN A 112 6.71 9.17 -6.44
C ASN A 112 7.50 9.93 -5.36
N ASP A 113 8.40 9.25 -4.64
CA ASP A 113 9.24 9.87 -3.62
C ASP A 113 10.22 10.88 -4.25
N TYR A 114 10.75 10.58 -5.44
CA TYR A 114 11.54 11.53 -6.22
C TYR A 114 10.73 12.78 -6.56
N PHE A 115 9.55 12.64 -7.18
CA PHE A 115 8.72 13.79 -7.56
C PHE A 115 8.31 14.64 -6.36
N ARG A 116 7.97 14.02 -5.22
CA ARG A 116 7.60 14.74 -3.99
C ARG A 116 8.74 15.51 -3.37
N ASN A 117 9.97 15.02 -3.53
CA ASN A 117 11.15 15.64 -2.98
C ASN A 117 11.94 16.44 -4.03
N TYR A 118 11.43 16.58 -5.26
CA TYR A 118 12.15 17.20 -6.36
C TYR A 118 12.68 18.59 -6.01
N ASP A 119 11.83 19.45 -5.45
CA ASP A 119 12.24 20.82 -5.08
C ASP A 119 13.34 20.81 -4.00
N LYS A 120 13.24 19.90 -3.02
CA LYS A 120 14.27 19.76 -1.96
C LYS A 120 15.58 19.22 -2.54
N ILE A 121 15.50 18.24 -3.43
CA ILE A 121 16.65 17.65 -4.12
C ILE A 121 17.33 18.74 -4.97
N LYS A 122 16.54 19.50 -5.74
CA LYS A 122 17.02 20.61 -6.58
C LYS A 122 17.68 21.72 -5.77
N LEU A 123 17.17 22.05 -4.58
CA LEU A 123 17.78 23.04 -3.69
C LEU A 123 19.08 22.53 -3.04
N LYS A 124 19.15 21.25 -2.69
CA LYS A 124 20.33 20.63 -2.07
C LYS A 124 21.45 20.35 -3.08
N TYR A 125 21.07 20.00 -4.29
CA TYR A 125 21.94 19.77 -5.42
C TYR A 125 21.56 20.75 -6.53
N PRO A 126 21.85 22.06 -6.34
CA PRO A 126 21.70 23.00 -7.43
C PRO A 126 22.52 22.48 -8.61
N SER A 127 22.07 22.75 -9.82
CA SER A 127 22.76 22.34 -11.05
C SER A 127 24.11 23.06 -11.14
N ASP A 128 25.09 22.61 -10.38
CA ASP A 128 26.50 22.90 -10.58
C ASP A 128 26.87 22.17 -11.88
N ARG A 129 26.77 22.89 -13.00
CA ARG A 129 27.28 22.41 -14.29
C ARG A 129 28.75 21.97 -14.17
N ASP A 130 29.47 22.48 -13.17
CA ASP A 130 30.86 22.15 -12.85
C ASP A 130 31.05 20.76 -12.23
N LYS A 131 30.00 20.13 -11.68
CA LYS A 131 30.06 18.74 -11.16
C LYS A 131 29.63 17.69 -12.16
N CYS A 132 28.96 18.10 -13.24
CA CYS A 132 28.77 17.26 -14.43
C CYS A 132 30.02 17.37 -15.32
N GLN A 133 31.21 17.09 -14.76
CA GLN A 133 32.38 16.88 -15.58
C GLN A 133 32.17 15.61 -16.40
N LYS A 134 32.30 15.76 -17.72
CA LYS A 134 32.23 14.69 -18.71
C LYS A 134 33.21 13.59 -18.30
N VAL A 135 32.69 12.37 -18.15
CA VAL A 135 33.50 11.14 -18.17
C VAL A 135 34.07 10.98 -19.57
#